data_AF-A0AAW7VXJ2-F1
#
_entry.id   AF-A0AAW7VXJ2-F1
#
_cell.length_a   1.000
_cell.length_b   1.000
_cell.length_c   1.000
_cell.angle_alpha   90.00
_cell.angle_beta   90.00
_cell.angle_gamma   90.00
#
_symmetry.space_group_name_H-M   'P 1'
#
loop_
_entity.id
_entity.type
_entity.pdbx_description
1 polymer ?
#
loop_
_entity_poly.entity_id
_entity_poly.type
_entity_poly.pdbx_seq_one_letter_code
_entity_poly.pdbx_strand_id
1 'polypeptide(L)'
;MNNENHSYRALVRVNEGKQVEDALSRAADAAVTAALADPGKGVLISRIDEATYTVELSSLIPAGVTTEQDLWERPGRRDSSHHVPGRENPQGTRPSTAHPVPA
;
A
#
# COMPACT_ATOMS: atom_id res chain seq x y z
N MET A 1 -39.20 -6.73 -6.87
CA MET A 1 -38.23 -6.67 -7.99
C MET A 1 -36.86 -6.93 -7.41
N ASN A 2 -36.31 -8.13 -7.63
CA ASN A 2 -34.97 -8.50 -7.19
C ASN A 2 -33.99 -8.03 -8.26
N ASN A 3 -33.09 -7.10 -7.95
CA ASN A 3 -31.90 -6.86 -8.77
C ASN A 3 -30.70 -6.57 -7.86
N GLU A 4 -30.22 -7.64 -7.25
CA GLU A 4 -28.94 -7.77 -6.55
C GLU A 4 -27.80 -7.61 -7.56
N ASN A 5 -27.29 -6.40 -7.86
CA ASN A 5 -25.93 -6.25 -8.40
C ASN A 5 -25.38 -4.80 -8.43
N HIS A 6 -25.36 -4.10 -7.30
CA HIS A 6 -24.66 -2.79 -7.22
C HIS A 6 -23.17 -2.96 -6.87
N SER A 7 -22.57 -4.09 -7.26
CA SER A 7 -21.23 -4.51 -6.89
C SER A 7 -20.46 -4.87 -8.17
N TYR A 8 -20.16 -3.87 -8.99
CA TYR A 8 -19.22 -4.10 -10.09
C TYR A 8 -17.87 -4.47 -9.50
N ARG A 9 -17.39 -5.68 -9.82
CA ARG A 9 -16.08 -6.18 -9.47
C ARG A 9 -15.54 -7.01 -10.62
N ALA A 10 -14.43 -6.58 -11.19
CA ALA A 10 -13.72 -7.26 -12.26
C ALA A 10 -12.32 -7.67 -11.77
N LEU A 11 -11.95 -8.92 -12.05
CA LEU A 11 -10.61 -9.42 -11.79
C LEU A 11 -9.86 -9.49 -13.13
N VAL A 12 -8.79 -8.71 -13.24
CA VAL A 12 -7.93 -8.63 -14.42
C VAL A 12 -6.68 -9.45 -14.14
N ARG A 13 -6.59 -10.63 -14.76
CA ARG A 13 -5.38 -11.47 -14.76
C ARG A 13 -4.68 -11.33 -16.10
N VAL A 14 -3.37 -11.15 -16.06
CA VAL A 14 -2.58 -10.98 -17.27
C VAL A 14 -1.49 -12.05 -17.32
N ASN A 15 -1.32 -12.68 -18.49
CA ASN A 15 -0.26 -13.68 -18.72
C ASN A 15 0.90 -13.11 -19.57
N GLU A 16 0.74 -11.93 -20.21
CA GLU A 16 1.74 -11.33 -21.09
C GLU A 16 1.74 -9.80 -21.00
N GLY A 17 2.92 -9.20 -20.77
CA GLY A 17 3.11 -7.81 -20.32
C GLY A 17 2.59 -6.70 -21.24
N LYS A 18 2.25 -6.99 -22.50
CA LYS A 18 1.74 -5.97 -23.46
C LYS A 18 0.22 -5.83 -23.46
N GLN A 19 -0.50 -6.81 -22.92
CA GLN A 19 -1.96 -6.84 -22.87
C GLN A 19 -2.51 -6.27 -21.54
N VAL A 20 -1.61 -5.95 -20.59
CA VAL A 20 -1.95 -5.48 -19.23
C VAL A 20 -2.69 -4.15 -19.29
N GLU A 21 -2.09 -3.16 -19.96
CA GLU A 21 -2.60 -1.79 -19.98
C GLU A 21 -3.95 -1.70 -20.70
N ASP A 22 -4.13 -2.49 -21.76
CA ASP A 22 -5.37 -2.53 -22.54
C ASP A 22 -6.50 -3.21 -21.76
N ALA A 23 -6.21 -4.36 -21.14
CA ALA A 23 -7.19 -5.09 -20.33
C ALA A 23 -7.58 -4.30 -19.07
N LEU A 24 -6.62 -3.65 -18.42
CA LEU A 24 -6.87 -2.79 -17.27
C LEU A 24 -7.66 -1.54 -17.66
N SER A 25 -7.31 -0.89 -18.78
CA SER A 25 -8.06 0.27 -19.29
C SER A 25 -9.51 -0.09 -19.59
N ARG A 26 -9.78 -1.23 -20.23
CA ARG A 26 -11.15 -1.67 -20.50
C ARG A 26 -11.93 -1.98 -19.22
N ALA A 27 -11.28 -2.59 -18.23
CA ALA A 27 -11.91 -2.86 -16.95
C ALA A 27 -12.21 -1.56 -16.17
N ALA A 28 -11.30 -0.59 -16.21
CA ALA A 28 -11.50 0.72 -15.60
C ALA A 28 -12.62 1.50 -16.29
N ASP A 29 -12.68 1.51 -17.62
CA ASP A 29 -13.73 2.19 -18.38
C ASP A 29 -15.13 1.59 -18.11
N ALA A 30 -15.21 0.26 -18.05
CA ALA A 30 -16.43 -0.44 -17.67
C ALA A 30 -16.82 -0.13 -16.20
N ALA A 31 -15.85 0.00 -15.30
CA ALA A 31 -16.11 0.41 -13.92
C ALA A 31 -16.62 1.86 -13.83
N VAL A 32 -16.04 2.79 -14.59
CA VAL A 32 -16.50 4.18 -14.67
C VAL A 32 -17.93 4.23 -15.23
N THR A 33 -18.22 3.47 -16.29
CA THR A 33 -19.58 3.36 -16.83
C THR A 33 -20.57 2.84 -15.79
N ALA A 34 -20.16 1.84 -14.99
CA ALA A 34 -20.96 1.34 -13.89
C ALA A 34 -21.10 2.36 -12.74
N ALA A 35 -20.07 3.17 -12.45
CA ALA A 35 -20.12 4.25 -11.47
C ALA A 35 -21.10 5.37 -11.88
N LEU A 36 -21.18 5.67 -13.18
CA LEU A 36 -22.17 6.61 -13.72
C LEU A 36 -23.61 6.11 -13.56
N ALA A 37 -23.81 4.79 -13.59
CA ALA A 37 -25.11 4.17 -13.34
C ALA A 37 -25.47 4.12 -11.84
N ASP A 38 -24.49 4.18 -10.93
CA ASP A 38 -24.67 4.14 -9.49
C ASP A 38 -24.07 5.39 -8.79
N PRO A 39 -24.82 6.50 -8.73
CA PRO A 39 -24.31 7.77 -8.23
C PRO A 39 -23.91 7.65 -6.75
N GLY A 40 -22.65 7.95 -6.46
CA GLY A 40 -22.10 7.92 -5.09
C GLY A 40 -20.97 6.90 -4.88
N LYS A 41 -20.57 6.13 -5.90
CA LYS A 41 -19.42 5.22 -5.83
C LYS A 41 -18.30 5.66 -6.75
N GLY A 42 -17.06 5.55 -6.27
CA GLY A 42 -15.84 5.72 -7.06
C GLY A 42 -15.27 4.37 -7.50
N VAL A 43 -14.20 4.43 -8.30
CA VAL A 43 -13.52 3.23 -8.81
C VAL A 43 -12.27 2.97 -7.97
N LEU A 44 -12.16 1.76 -7.43
CA LEU A 44 -10.99 1.27 -6.71
C LEU A 44 -10.28 0.21 -7.56
N ILE A 45 -9.00 0.44 -7.83
CA ILE A 45 -8.13 -0.51 -8.54
C ILE A 45 -7.14 -1.05 -7.51
N SER A 46 -7.19 -2.34 -7.22
CA SER A 46 -6.27 -3.01 -6.29
C SER A 46 -5.31 -3.93 -7.03
N ARG A 47 -4.00 -3.68 -6.93
CA ARG A 47 -2.98 -4.61 -7.44
C ARG A 47 -2.74 -5.71 -6.43
N ILE A 48 -3.09 -6.94 -6.80
CA ILE A 48 -2.89 -8.13 -5.96
C ILE A 48 -1.47 -8.65 -6.15
N ASP A 49 -0.99 -8.69 -7.39
CA ASP A 49 0.35 -9.19 -7.73
C ASP A 49 0.91 -8.55 -9.02
N GLU A 50 2.07 -9.00 -9.48
CA GLU A 50 2.73 -8.39 -10.63
C GLU A 50 1.85 -8.37 -11.89
N ALA A 51 0.94 -9.33 -12.01
CA ALA A 51 0.10 -9.55 -13.18
C ALA A 51 -1.41 -9.67 -12.85
N THR A 52 -1.83 -9.43 -11.62
CA THR A 52 -3.24 -9.49 -11.21
C THR A 52 -3.69 -8.20 -10.55
N TYR A 53 -4.80 -7.67 -11.07
CA TYR A 53 -5.46 -6.46 -10.59
C TYR A 53 -6.94 -6.74 -10.37
N THR A 54 -7.55 -6.03 -9.41
CA THR A 54 -8.99 -6.02 -9.18
C THR A 54 -9.49 -4.61 -9.42
N VAL A 55 -10.59 -4.46 -10.15
CA VAL A 55 -11.27 -3.18 -10.37
C VAL A 55 -12.67 -3.30 -9.79
N GLU A 56 -13.02 -2.46 -8.83
CA GLU A 56 -14.32 -2.53 -8.15
C GLU A 56 -14.91 -1.15 -7.85
N LEU A 57 -16.22 -1.09 -7.69
CA LEU A 57 -16.91 0.10 -7.20
C LEU A 57 -16.91 0.14 -5.68
N SER A 58 -16.41 1.23 -5.12
CA SER A 58 -16.33 1.41 -3.68
C SER A 58 -17.05 2.68 -3.25
N SER A 59 -17.89 2.55 -2.22
CA SER A 59 -18.53 3.69 -1.55
C SER A 59 -17.57 4.46 -0.64
N LEU A 60 -16.38 3.92 -0.41
CA LEU A 60 -15.31 4.62 0.32
C LEU A 60 -14.60 5.65 -0.57
N ILE A 61 -14.68 5.47 -1.89
CA ILE A 61 -14.11 6.38 -2.88
C ILE A 61 -15.22 7.28 -3.40
N PRO A 62 -15.06 8.62 -3.40
CA PRO A 62 -16.07 9.53 -3.91
C PRO A 62 -16.40 9.25 -5.39
N ALA A 63 -17.64 9.52 -5.79
CA ALA A 63 -18.04 9.42 -7.18
C ALA A 63 -17.17 10.31 -8.09
N GLY A 64 -16.79 9.77 -9.25
CA GLY A 64 -15.88 10.45 -10.19
C GLY A 64 -14.41 10.42 -9.78
N VAL A 65 -14.05 9.74 -8.68
CA VAL A 65 -12.67 9.52 -8.27
C VAL A 65 -12.27 8.08 -8.57
N THR A 66 -11.08 7.92 -9.15
CA THR A 66 -10.41 6.64 -9.32
C THR A 66 -9.21 6.60 -8.38
N THR A 67 -9.05 5.51 -7.63
CA THR A 67 -7.93 5.31 -6.71
C THR A 67 -7.27 3.97 -6.96
N GLU A 68 -5.94 3.96 -6.93
CA GLU A 68 -5.13 2.75 -7.06
C GLU A 68 -4.53 2.37 -5.70
N GLN A 69 -4.65 1.10 -5.33
CA GLN A 69 -4.11 0.54 -4.10
C GLN A 69 -3.19 -0.63 -4.44
N ASP A 70 -1.94 -0.54 -4.02
CA ASP A 70 -0.98 -1.64 -4.12
C ASP A 70 -1.16 -2.54 -2.89
N LEU A 71 -1.78 -3.72 -3.07
CA LEU A 71 -1.88 -4.76 -2.04
C LEU A 71 -0.73 -5.76 -2.13
N TRP A 72 0.09 -5.65 -3.18
CA TRP A 72 1.31 -6.42 -3.32
C TRP A 72 2.33 -5.94 -2.30
N GLU A 73 2.28 -6.52 -1.10
CA GLU A 73 3.34 -6.36 -0.10
C GLU A 73 4.64 -6.94 -0.68
N ARG A 74 5.44 -6.09 -1.34
CA ARG A 74 6.76 -6.47 -1.83
C ARG A 74 7.53 -7.04 -0.63
N PRO A 75 7.98 -8.30 -0.66
CA PRO A 75 8.83 -8.80 0.40
C PRO A 75 10.15 -8.01 0.37
N GLY A 76 10.32 -7.13 1.36
CA GLY A 76 11.61 -6.58 1.73
C GLY A 76 11.94 -5.19 1.18
N ARG A 77 11.51 -4.16 1.90
CA ARG A 77 12.47 -3.33 2.64
C ARG A 77 11.93 -3.11 4.05
N ARG A 78 12.15 -4.11 4.91
CA ARG A 78 12.25 -3.85 6.34
C ARG A 78 13.46 -2.93 6.47
N ASP A 79 13.21 -1.62 6.42
CA ASP A 79 14.21 -0.62 6.73
C ASP A 79 14.71 -0.95 8.13
N SER A 80 15.87 -1.59 8.16
CA SER A 80 16.55 -1.96 9.39
C SER A 80 17.26 -0.71 9.90
N SER A 81 16.52 0.39 10.08
CA SER A 81 16.93 1.46 10.97
C SER A 81 16.69 0.98 12.39
N HIS A 82 17.46 -0.03 12.81
CA HIS A 82 17.81 -0.21 14.20
C HIS A 82 18.59 1.04 14.57
N HIS A 83 17.88 2.07 15.02
CA HIS A 83 18.47 3.18 15.73
C HIS A 83 19.17 2.57 16.94
N VAL A 84 20.49 2.43 16.86
CA VAL A 84 21.32 2.12 18.02
C VAL A 84 21.09 3.29 18.97
N PRO A 85 20.48 3.10 20.17
CA PRO A 85 20.48 4.16 21.15
C PRO A 85 21.95 4.44 21.44
N GLY A 86 22.40 5.62 21.04
CA GLY A 86 23.72 6.13 21.38
C GLY A 86 23.90 5.95 22.88
N ARG A 87 24.87 5.14 23.26
CA ARG A 87 25.28 4.97 24.65
C ARG A 87 25.96 6.27 25.07
N GLU A 88 25.17 7.28 25.36
CA GLU A 88 25.62 8.52 25.96
C GLU A 88 26.13 8.22 27.38
N ASN A 89 27.46 8.12 27.46
CA ASN A 89 28.34 8.36 28.60
C ASN A 89 27.64 8.64 29.96
N PRO A 90 27.73 7.75 30.95
CA PRO A 90 27.68 8.17 32.35
C PRO A 90 29.04 8.81 32.72
N GLN A 91 29.30 10.02 32.25
CA GLN A 91 30.32 10.88 32.88
C GLN A 91 29.72 11.52 34.13
N GLY A 92 29.49 10.68 35.11
CA GLY A 92 29.19 11.05 36.49
C GLY A 92 30.11 10.25 37.41
N THR A 93 31.14 10.93 37.92
CA THR A 93 31.96 10.54 39.08
C THR A 93 33.23 9.73 38.80
N ARG A 94 34.38 10.42 38.90
CA ARG A 94 35.75 9.85 38.99
C ARG A 94 35.85 8.95 40.24
N PRO A 95 36.73 7.94 40.26
CA PRO A 95 38.08 8.21 40.73
C PRO A 95 39.18 7.51 39.90
N SER A 96 40.12 8.29 39.37
CA SER A 96 41.41 7.74 38.94
C SER A 96 42.25 7.39 40.15
N THR A 97 42.58 6.11 40.23
CA THR A 97 43.77 5.48 40.80
C THR A 97 44.98 6.40 41.10
N ALA A 98 45.27 6.51 42.40
CA ALA A 98 46.49 6.10 43.10
C ALA A 98 47.89 6.74 42.87
N HIS A 99 48.60 6.88 44.01
CA HIS A 99 50.05 6.99 44.33
C HIS A 99 50.65 8.40 44.62
N PRO A 100 51.68 8.54 45.50
CA PRO A 100 52.19 7.66 46.58
C PRO A 100 52.39 8.36 47.96
N VAL A 101 52.61 7.56 49.01
CA VAL A 101 53.24 7.99 50.27
C VAL A 101 54.72 8.31 50.05
N PRO A 102 55.24 9.38 50.68
CA PRO A 102 56.53 9.27 51.36
C PRO A 102 56.53 9.92 52.75
N ALA A 103 57.58 9.57 53.50
CA ALA A 103 57.82 9.72 54.94
C ALA A 103 57.66 11.13 55.54
#